data_AF-W6PW88-F1
#
_entry.id   AF-W6PW88-F1
#
_cell.length_a   1.000
_cell.length_b   1.000
_cell.length_c   1.000
_cell.angle_alpha   90.00
_cell.angle_beta   90.00
_cell.angle_gamma   90.00
#
_symmetry.space_group_name_H-M   'P 1'
#
loop_
_entity.id
_entity.type
_entity.pdbx_description
1 polymer ?
#
loop_
_entity_poly.entity_id
_entity_poly.type
_entity_poly.pdbx_seq_one_letter_code
_entity_poly.pdbx_strand_id
1 'polypeptide(L)'
;MPGNRDDEILHQTQRYWIAEAIRYTHRDAIHDVFTDELVEWPQFPCVERLLPQKTMHYSLGPILENEGTIDGTYNVIDKVFTDQLGYDPSSDFNDILHLVFGDQKTISLIRAVQKERRGSTLSYDKHDWILPIPGLFHWRTNYMDMIHDLYSGLESASIGCTLHHNKNFMAASRAIKVHFITR
;
A
#
# COMPACT_ATOMS: atom_id res chain seq x y z
N MET A 1 33.20 -2.46 -6.70
CA MET A 1 32.12 -3.26 -6.10
C MET A 1 31.24 -2.31 -5.30
N PRO A 2 30.03 -1.96 -5.77
CA PRO A 2 29.16 -0.98 -5.13
C PRO A 2 28.42 -1.49 -3.87
N GLY A 3 28.41 -2.81 -3.60
CA GLY A 3 27.67 -3.41 -2.48
C GLY A 3 28.15 -3.05 -1.06
N ASN A 4 29.42 -2.64 -0.87
CA ASN A 4 29.93 -2.31 0.47
C ASN A 4 29.49 -0.93 0.99
N ARG A 5 28.88 -0.07 0.16
CA ARG A 5 28.46 1.28 0.58
C ARG A 5 27.16 1.25 1.38
N ASP A 6 26.26 0.33 1.03
CA ASP A 6 24.99 0.14 1.73
C ASP A 6 25.21 -0.42 3.15
N ASP A 7 26.23 -1.26 3.32
CA ASP A 7 26.62 -1.82 4.62
C ASP A 7 27.12 -0.74 5.59
N GLU A 8 27.87 0.26 5.11
CA GLU A 8 28.38 1.34 5.97
C GLU A 8 27.24 2.25 6.47
N ILE A 9 26.30 2.64 5.59
CA ILE A 9 25.15 3.46 5.97
C ILE A 9 24.25 2.70 6.95
N LEU A 10 24.01 1.42 6.71
CA LEU A 10 23.25 0.56 7.59
C LEU A 10 23.93 0.46 8.97
N HIS A 11 25.25 0.25 8.99
CA HIS A 11 26.03 0.14 10.22
C HIS A 11 26.01 1.43 11.04
N GLN A 12 26.19 2.60 10.40
CA GLN A 12 26.08 3.91 11.07
C GLN A 12 24.68 4.17 11.62
N THR A 13 23.64 3.81 10.85
CA THR A 13 22.24 3.92 11.29
C THR A 13 21.96 3.07 12.53
N GLN A 14 22.43 1.83 12.54
CA GLN A 14 22.29 0.93 13.69
C GLN A 14 23.02 1.47 14.93
N ARG A 15 24.26 1.95 14.76
CA ARG A 15 25.04 2.56 15.85
C ARG A 15 24.35 3.77 16.45
N TYR A 16 23.77 4.63 15.61
CA TYR A 16 22.97 5.78 16.07
C TYR A 16 21.79 5.34 16.94
N TRP A 17 20.96 4.41 16.46
CA TRP A 17 19.77 3.99 17.21
C TRP A 17 20.10 3.27 18.51
N ILE A 18 21.16 2.45 18.52
CA ILE A 18 21.62 1.81 19.75
C ILE A 18 22.10 2.85 20.76
N ALA A 19 22.94 3.80 20.33
CA ALA A 19 23.41 4.86 21.21
C ALA A 19 22.24 5.69 21.75
N GLU A 20 21.30 6.06 20.90
CA GLU A 20 20.13 6.86 21.28
C GLU A 20 19.19 6.12 22.25
N ALA A 21 19.01 4.80 22.07
CA ALA A 21 18.26 3.98 23.01
C ALA A 21 18.93 3.95 24.39
N ILE A 22 20.26 3.80 24.45
CA ILE A 22 21.01 3.82 25.71
C ILE A 22 20.89 5.19 26.37
N ARG A 23 21.00 6.29 25.60
CA ARG A 23 20.80 7.67 26.11
C ARG A 23 19.41 7.90 26.67
N TYR A 24 18.40 7.36 26.01
CA TYR A 24 17.03 7.47 26.47
C TYR A 24 16.80 6.73 27.79
N THR A 25 17.35 5.51 27.94
CA THR A 25 17.16 4.68 29.14
C THR A 25 18.06 5.09 30.31
N HIS A 26 19.28 5.56 30.04
CA HIS A 26 20.32 5.81 31.04
C HIS A 26 20.84 7.26 30.98
N ARG A 27 19.92 8.21 30.86
CA ARG A 27 20.22 9.64 30.64
C ARG A 27 21.21 10.21 31.67
N ASP A 28 20.98 9.96 32.96
CA ASP A 28 21.79 10.55 34.03
C ASP A 28 23.22 9.98 34.05
N ALA A 29 23.36 8.66 33.89
CA ALA A 29 24.66 8.00 33.82
C ALA A 29 25.46 8.41 32.58
N ILE A 30 24.79 8.65 31.44
CA ILE A 30 25.45 9.15 30.23
C ILE A 30 25.88 10.60 30.40
N HIS A 31 25.08 11.43 31.09
CA HIS A 31 25.44 12.83 31.33
C HIS A 31 26.68 12.96 32.22
N ASP A 32 26.83 12.06 33.20
CA ASP A 32 28.00 12.02 34.09
C ASP A 32 29.27 11.53 33.37
N VAL A 33 29.14 10.56 32.46
CA VAL A 33 30.27 9.96 31.72
C VAL A 33 30.70 10.82 30.52
N PHE A 34 29.76 11.48 29.84
CA PHE A 34 30.00 12.32 28.68
C PHE A 34 29.75 13.79 29.06
N THR A 35 30.68 14.35 29.81
CA THR A 35 30.61 15.68 30.44
C THR A 35 31.05 16.81 29.51
N ASP A 36 32.01 16.56 28.62
CA ASP A 36 32.34 17.45 27.51
C ASP A 36 31.59 16.99 26.27
N GLU A 37 31.24 17.94 25.40
CA GLU A 37 30.41 17.76 24.21
C GLU A 37 30.63 16.40 23.54
N LEU A 38 29.52 15.77 23.14
CA LEU A 38 29.41 14.45 22.53
C LEU A 38 30.15 14.34 21.16
N VAL A 39 31.45 14.66 21.12
CA VAL A 39 32.29 14.82 19.92
C VAL A 39 32.39 13.52 19.12
N GLU A 40 32.17 12.37 19.76
CA GLU A 40 32.16 11.05 19.11
C GLU A 40 30.80 10.34 19.14
N TRP A 41 29.72 11.04 19.52
CA TRP A 41 28.40 10.40 19.50
C TRP A 41 27.98 10.09 18.07
N PRO A 42 27.51 8.85 17.80
CA PRO A 42 27.09 8.47 16.46
C PRO A 42 26.06 9.48 15.95
N GLN A 43 26.23 9.94 14.73
CA GLN A 43 25.29 10.84 14.06
C GLN A 43 24.43 10.04 13.10
N PHE A 44 23.16 10.44 12.96
CA PHE A 44 22.32 9.86 11.94
C PHE A 44 22.91 10.24 10.56
N PRO A 45 23.05 9.28 9.62
CA PRO A 45 23.60 9.60 8.31
C PRO A 45 22.76 10.69 7.64
N CYS A 46 23.44 11.61 6.94
CA CYS A 46 22.75 12.67 6.21
C CYS A 46 21.94 12.04 5.08
N VAL A 47 20.62 11.99 5.24
CA VAL A 47 19.71 11.57 4.16
C VAL A 47 19.53 12.74 3.22
N GLU A 48 20.00 12.60 1.98
CA GLU A 48 19.73 13.56 0.92
C GLU A 48 18.22 13.59 0.68
N ARG A 49 17.56 14.66 1.16
CA ARG A 49 16.14 14.85 0.94
C ARG A 49 15.93 15.32 -0.49
N LEU A 50 15.39 14.44 -1.32
CA LEU A 50 14.93 14.81 -2.65
C LEU A 50 13.94 15.98 -2.54
N LEU A 51 14.13 17.00 -3.39
CA LEU A 51 13.18 18.11 -3.46
C LEU A 51 11.80 17.59 -3.83
N PRO A 52 10.71 18.10 -3.23
CA PRO A 52 9.36 17.69 -3.59
C PRO A 52 9.11 17.98 -5.07
N GLN A 53 8.95 16.93 -5.87
CA GLN A 53 8.54 17.06 -7.25
C GLN A 53 7.04 16.84 -7.36
N LYS A 54 6.38 17.61 -8.23
CA LYS A 54 4.96 17.39 -8.54
C LYS A 54 4.85 16.08 -9.33
N THR A 55 4.14 15.10 -8.78
CA THR A 55 3.82 13.87 -9.49
C THR A 55 2.98 14.19 -10.72
N MET A 56 3.46 13.76 -11.89
CA MET A 56 2.71 13.84 -13.13
C MET A 56 1.80 12.61 -13.25
N HIS A 57 0.55 12.84 -13.63
CA HIS A 57 -0.41 11.76 -13.85
C HIS A 57 -0.61 11.57 -15.35
N TYR A 58 -0.43 10.34 -15.80
CA TYR A 58 -0.69 9.92 -17.17
C TYR A 58 -1.80 8.89 -17.13
N SER A 59 -2.92 9.20 -17.78
CA SER A 59 -4.03 8.26 -17.91
C SER A 59 -3.70 7.25 -19.00
N LEU A 60 -3.86 5.97 -18.67
CA LEU A 60 -3.81 4.90 -19.67
C LEU A 60 -5.07 4.93 -20.54
N GLY A 61 -4.93 4.46 -21.78
CA GLY A 61 -6.03 4.23 -22.70
C GLY A 61 -6.94 3.08 -22.24
N PRO A 62 -8.15 2.99 -22.82
CA PRO A 62 -9.11 1.95 -22.45
C PRO A 62 -8.59 0.55 -22.79
N ILE A 63 -8.81 -0.39 -21.87
CA ILE A 63 -8.45 -1.80 -22.02
C ILE A 63 -9.75 -2.62 -22.01
N LEU A 64 -10.02 -3.32 -23.11
CA LEU A 64 -11.25 -4.10 -23.32
C LEU A 64 -11.04 -5.58 -22.99
N GLU A 65 -10.40 -5.86 -21.86
CA GLU A 65 -10.08 -7.22 -21.41
C GLU A 65 -10.83 -7.56 -20.13
N ASN A 66 -11.08 -8.84 -19.90
CA ASN A 66 -11.74 -9.29 -18.68
C ASN A 66 -10.73 -9.45 -17.54
N GLU A 67 -10.51 -8.38 -16.77
CA GLU A 67 -9.67 -8.36 -15.56
C GLU A 67 -10.14 -9.33 -14.46
N GLY A 68 -11.29 -10.00 -14.62
CA GLY A 68 -11.78 -11.00 -13.70
C GLY A 68 -11.19 -12.41 -13.88
N THR A 69 -10.46 -12.66 -14.97
CA THR A 69 -9.85 -13.96 -15.29
C THR A 69 -8.34 -13.86 -15.38
N ILE A 70 -7.65 -14.99 -15.24
CA ILE A 70 -6.19 -15.05 -15.37
C ILE A 70 -5.77 -14.67 -16.82
N ASP A 71 -6.44 -15.23 -17.83
CA ASP A 71 -6.21 -14.92 -19.25
C ASP A 71 -6.39 -13.44 -19.57
N GLY A 72 -7.46 -12.81 -19.07
CA GLY A 72 -7.66 -11.38 -19.28
C GLY A 72 -6.65 -10.53 -18.52
N THR A 73 -6.17 -10.99 -17.35
CA THR A 73 -5.09 -10.30 -16.62
C THR A 73 -3.78 -10.32 -17.40
N TYR A 74 -3.44 -11.42 -18.09
CA TYR A 74 -2.27 -11.45 -18.99
C TYR A 74 -2.39 -10.39 -20.08
N ASN A 75 -3.52 -10.36 -20.79
CA ASN A 75 -3.73 -9.41 -21.87
C ASN A 75 -3.69 -7.95 -21.40
N VAL A 76 -4.14 -7.68 -20.18
CA VAL A 76 -4.05 -6.34 -19.56
C VAL A 76 -2.60 -5.95 -19.34
N ILE A 77 -1.78 -6.85 -18.79
CA ILE A 77 -0.36 -6.58 -18.55
C ILE A 77 0.35 -6.29 -19.88
N ASP A 78 0.14 -7.14 -20.89
CA ASP A 78 0.72 -6.93 -22.23
C ASP A 78 0.29 -5.59 -22.84
N LYS A 79 -1.01 -5.26 -22.80
CA LYS A 79 -1.53 -3.99 -23.34
C LYS A 79 -1.00 -2.76 -22.61
N VAL A 80 -0.80 -2.84 -21.30
CA VAL A 80 -0.27 -1.71 -20.53
C VAL A 80 1.20 -1.51 -20.85
N PHE A 81 2.02 -2.55 -20.63
CA PHE A 81 3.47 -2.40 -20.66
C PHE A 81 4.04 -2.39 -22.07
N THR A 82 3.53 -3.25 -22.96
CA THR A 82 4.05 -3.35 -24.33
C THR A 82 3.35 -2.35 -25.25
N ASP A 83 2.01 -2.32 -25.29
CA ASP A 83 1.30 -1.51 -26.29
C ASP A 83 1.25 -0.01 -25.93
N GLN A 84 0.97 0.33 -24.67
CA GLN A 84 0.76 1.72 -24.26
C GLN A 84 2.04 2.39 -23.76
N LEU A 85 2.84 1.70 -22.96
CA LEU A 85 4.10 2.22 -22.42
C LEU A 85 5.29 1.95 -23.35
N GLY A 86 5.16 1.02 -24.30
CA GLY A 86 6.18 0.78 -25.33
C GLY A 86 7.41 0.03 -24.86
N TYR A 87 7.33 -0.72 -23.75
CA TYR A 87 8.45 -1.53 -23.27
C TYR A 87 8.70 -2.72 -24.21
N ASP A 88 9.98 -3.07 -24.37
CA ASP A 88 10.41 -4.26 -25.08
C ASP A 88 10.49 -5.47 -24.12
N PRO A 89 9.64 -6.50 -24.32
CA PRO A 89 9.66 -7.73 -23.53
C PRO A 89 11.02 -8.41 -23.42
N SER A 90 11.89 -8.22 -24.42
CA SER A 90 13.18 -8.92 -24.48
C SER A 90 14.27 -8.30 -23.60
N SER A 91 14.18 -7.00 -23.31
CA SER A 91 15.29 -6.23 -22.74
C SER A 91 14.93 -5.43 -21.49
N ASP A 92 13.74 -4.82 -21.43
CA ASP A 92 13.43 -3.80 -20.43
C ASP A 92 13.08 -4.35 -19.03
N PHE A 93 12.76 -5.64 -18.92
CA PHE A 93 12.20 -6.23 -17.70
C PHE A 93 13.22 -6.94 -16.80
N ASN A 94 14.50 -6.95 -17.16
CA ASN A 94 15.52 -7.66 -16.39
C ASN A 94 16.01 -6.86 -15.16
N ASP A 95 15.98 -5.53 -15.24
CA ASP A 95 16.57 -4.64 -14.23
C ASP A 95 15.54 -3.71 -13.55
N ILE A 96 14.27 -3.76 -13.97
CA ILE A 96 13.22 -2.85 -13.50
C ILE A 96 12.17 -3.62 -12.70
N LEU A 97 11.85 -3.10 -11.52
CA LEU A 97 10.75 -3.56 -10.70
C LEU A 97 9.59 -2.55 -10.77
N HIS A 98 8.46 -2.98 -11.32
CA HIS A 98 7.25 -2.16 -11.42
C HIS A 98 6.33 -2.40 -10.23
N LEU A 99 5.99 -1.32 -9.51
CA LEU A 99 5.05 -1.34 -8.40
C LEU A 99 3.62 -1.20 -8.96
N VAL A 100 2.82 -2.25 -8.84
CA VAL A 100 1.43 -2.25 -9.32
C VAL A 100 0.49 -2.23 -8.12
N PHE A 101 -0.25 -1.14 -8.00
CA PHE A 101 -1.24 -0.96 -6.94
C PHE A 101 -2.63 -1.33 -7.46
N GLY A 102 -3.36 -2.14 -6.72
CA GLY A 102 -4.70 -2.57 -7.11
C GLY A 102 -5.55 -2.99 -5.93
N ASP A 103 -6.77 -3.40 -6.24
CA ASP A 103 -7.62 -4.04 -5.26
C ASP A 103 -7.14 -5.47 -4.93
N GLN A 104 -7.73 -6.07 -3.90
CA GLN A 104 -7.35 -7.41 -3.44
C GLN A 104 -7.49 -8.47 -4.55
N LYS A 105 -8.48 -8.32 -5.44
CA LYS A 105 -8.74 -9.29 -6.50
C LYS A 105 -7.69 -9.18 -7.60
N THR A 106 -7.38 -7.97 -8.06
CA THR A 106 -6.31 -7.70 -9.03
C THR A 106 -4.99 -8.27 -8.55
N ILE A 107 -4.64 -8.05 -7.27
CA ILE A 107 -3.40 -8.56 -6.69
C ILE A 107 -3.37 -10.08 -6.61
N SER A 108 -4.50 -10.68 -6.25
CA SER A 108 -4.62 -12.13 -6.19
C SER A 108 -4.44 -12.76 -7.57
N LEU A 109 -4.96 -12.12 -8.62
CA LEU A 109 -4.80 -12.55 -10.01
C LEU A 109 -3.36 -12.39 -10.51
N ILE A 110 -2.71 -11.26 -10.25
CA ILE A 110 -1.29 -11.05 -10.61
C ILE A 110 -0.42 -12.12 -9.94
N ARG A 111 -0.65 -12.41 -8.65
CA ARG A 111 0.08 -13.48 -7.95
C ARG A 111 -0.19 -14.87 -8.53
N ALA A 112 -1.41 -15.12 -9.01
CA ALA A 112 -1.76 -16.37 -9.67
C ALA A 112 -0.99 -16.53 -10.99
N VAL A 113 -0.96 -15.46 -11.80
CA VAL A 113 -0.16 -15.36 -13.05
C VAL A 113 1.33 -15.65 -12.77
N GLN A 114 1.93 -14.98 -11.79
CA GLN A 114 3.34 -15.21 -11.41
C GLN A 114 3.60 -16.66 -10.99
N LYS A 115 2.66 -17.26 -10.24
CA LYS A 115 2.79 -18.64 -9.78
C LYS A 115 2.71 -19.63 -10.94
N GLU A 116 1.82 -19.40 -11.89
CA GLU A 116 1.66 -20.23 -13.09
C GLU A 116 2.91 -20.17 -13.98
N ARG A 117 3.51 -18.99 -14.15
CA ARG A 117 4.63 -18.74 -15.07
C ARG A 117 6.02 -18.83 -14.44
N ARG A 118 6.12 -19.28 -13.20
CA ARG A 118 7.41 -19.39 -12.49
C ARG A 118 8.46 -20.22 -13.24
N GLY A 119 8.03 -21.17 -14.08
CA GLY A 119 8.90 -22.04 -14.87
C GLY A 119 9.37 -21.47 -16.22
N SER A 120 8.90 -20.29 -16.64
CA SER A 120 9.30 -19.67 -17.91
C SER A 120 10.79 -19.28 -17.90
N THR A 121 11.39 -19.10 -19.08
CA THR A 121 12.80 -18.74 -19.21
C THR A 121 13.02 -17.23 -19.12
N LEU A 122 12.21 -16.44 -19.84
CA LEU A 122 12.30 -14.98 -19.87
C LEU A 122 11.69 -14.35 -18.61
N SER A 123 12.31 -13.27 -18.12
CA SER A 123 11.81 -12.49 -16.98
C SER A 123 10.44 -11.90 -17.27
N TYR A 124 10.24 -11.40 -18.50
CA TYR A 124 8.94 -10.92 -18.97
C TYR A 124 7.81 -11.94 -18.72
N ASP A 125 8.00 -13.16 -19.22
CA ASP A 125 7.02 -14.24 -19.09
C ASP A 125 6.77 -14.65 -17.64
N LYS A 126 7.79 -14.57 -16.77
CA LYS A 126 7.66 -14.89 -15.33
C LYS A 126 6.83 -13.86 -14.58
N HIS A 127 6.74 -12.64 -15.10
CA HIS A 127 6.10 -11.51 -14.42
C HIS A 127 6.73 -11.19 -13.04
N ASP A 128 7.98 -11.60 -12.80
CA ASP A 128 8.70 -11.37 -11.52
C ASP A 128 9.13 -9.92 -11.34
N TRP A 129 9.19 -9.16 -12.43
CA TRP A 129 9.35 -7.71 -12.49
C TRP A 129 8.13 -6.93 -11.98
N ILE A 130 7.00 -7.57 -11.68
CA ILE A 130 5.83 -6.91 -11.07
C ILE A 130 5.81 -7.17 -9.56
N LEU A 131 5.80 -6.10 -8.76
CA LEU A 131 5.50 -6.18 -7.33
C LEU A 131 4.06 -5.73 -7.06
N PRO A 132 3.11 -6.66 -6.83
CA PRO A 132 1.72 -6.31 -6.57
C PRO A 132 1.54 -5.82 -5.13
N ILE A 133 1.15 -4.56 -4.98
CA ILE A 133 0.96 -3.89 -3.68
C ILE A 133 -0.54 -3.65 -3.43
N PRO A 134 -1.09 -4.16 -2.31
CA PRO A 134 -2.42 -3.79 -1.83
C PRO A 134 -2.63 -2.29 -1.84
N GLY A 135 -3.63 -1.85 -2.59
CA GLY A 135 -4.05 -0.45 -2.61
C GLY A 135 -4.40 0.00 -1.20
N LEU A 136 -3.63 0.97 -0.67
CA LEU A 136 -3.81 1.52 0.68
C LEU A 136 -5.22 2.11 0.89
N PHE A 137 -5.90 2.49 -0.19
CA PHE A 137 -7.27 2.98 -0.15
C PHE A 137 -8.24 1.92 0.38
N HIS A 138 -8.08 0.64 0.05
CA HIS A 138 -8.93 -0.41 0.61
C HIS A 138 -8.70 -0.59 2.11
N TRP A 139 -7.45 -0.50 2.58
CA TRP A 139 -7.17 -0.58 4.01
C TRP A 139 -7.74 0.63 4.75
N ARG A 140 -7.66 1.82 4.15
CA ARG A 140 -8.26 3.02 4.71
C ARG A 140 -9.78 2.92 4.77
N THR A 141 -10.43 2.43 3.71
CA THR A 141 -11.88 2.23 3.68
C THR A 141 -12.30 1.16 4.67
N ASN A 142 -11.67 -0.01 4.67
CA ASN A 142 -11.98 -1.08 5.64
C ASN A 142 -11.77 -0.63 7.09
N TYR A 143 -10.76 0.20 7.36
CA TYR A 143 -10.53 0.77 8.69
C TYR A 143 -11.60 1.79 9.08
N MET A 144 -12.01 2.65 8.15
CA MET A 144 -13.12 3.57 8.37
C MET A 144 -14.45 2.83 8.56
N ASP A 145 -14.69 1.76 7.81
CA ASP A 145 -15.86 0.90 7.96
C ASP A 145 -15.84 0.21 9.32
N MET A 146 -14.70 -0.31 9.77
CA MET A 146 -14.55 -0.89 11.11
C MET A 146 -14.82 0.14 12.22
N ILE A 147 -14.30 1.36 12.12
CA ILE A 147 -14.62 2.44 13.05
C ILE A 147 -16.12 2.72 13.03
N HIS A 148 -16.69 2.84 11.84
CA HIS A 148 -18.10 3.14 11.68
C HIS A 148 -18.97 2.02 12.29
N ASP A 149 -18.61 0.76 12.11
CA ASP A 149 -19.32 -0.39 12.69
C ASP A 149 -19.17 -0.46 14.21
N LEU A 150 -17.99 -0.11 14.75
CA LEU A 150 -17.76 -0.06 16.20
C LEU A 150 -18.67 0.98 16.89
N TYR A 151 -18.79 2.18 16.30
CA TYR A 151 -19.56 3.28 16.90
C TYR A 151 -21.04 3.27 16.51
N SER A 152 -21.37 2.79 15.31
CA SER A 152 -22.74 2.77 14.82
C SER A 152 -23.46 1.46 15.09
N GLY A 153 -22.72 0.42 15.46
CA GLY A 153 -23.17 -0.96 15.62
C GLY A 153 -23.23 -1.73 14.30
N LEU A 154 -22.95 -3.02 14.37
CA LEU A 154 -23.03 -3.95 13.24
C LEU A 154 -24.46 -4.09 12.73
N GLU A 155 -24.64 -4.20 11.41
CA GLU A 155 -25.93 -4.47 10.77
C GLU A 155 -26.56 -5.79 11.27
N SER A 156 -25.72 -6.77 11.58
CA SER A 156 -26.13 -8.08 12.11
C SER A 156 -26.40 -8.10 13.61
N ALA A 157 -26.11 -7.02 14.34
CA ALA A 157 -26.34 -6.98 15.78
C ALA A 157 -27.83 -6.77 16.07
N SER A 158 -28.45 -7.76 16.73
CA SER A 158 -29.86 -7.73 17.18
C SER A 158 -30.11 -6.79 18.37
N ILE A 159 -29.19 -5.86 18.64
CA ILE A 159 -29.18 -5.03 19.83
C ILE A 159 -29.88 -3.70 19.51
N GLY A 160 -31.05 -3.47 20.13
CA GLY A 160 -31.96 -2.34 19.88
C GLY A 160 -31.46 -0.96 20.35
N CYS A 161 -30.16 -0.75 20.45
CA CYS A 161 -29.56 0.51 20.91
C CYS A 161 -28.35 0.96 20.07
N THR A 162 -28.13 0.35 18.90
CA THR A 162 -27.11 0.82 17.95
C THR A 162 -27.59 2.06 17.20
N LEU A 163 -26.67 2.95 16.80
CA LEU A 163 -27.01 4.13 15.99
C LEU A 163 -27.68 3.72 14.68
N HIS A 164 -27.26 2.60 14.09
CA HIS A 164 -27.86 1.99 12.92
C HIS A 164 -29.33 1.60 13.15
N HIS A 165 -29.63 0.90 14.25
CA HIS A 165 -31.01 0.55 14.65
C HIS A 165 -31.88 1.81 14.77
N ASN A 166 -31.38 2.83 15.47
CA ASN A 166 -32.11 4.09 15.66
C ASN A 166 -32.32 4.85 14.34
N LYS A 167 -31.35 4.86 13.43
CA LYS A 167 -31.47 5.50 12.10
C LYS A 167 -32.56 4.84 11.26
N ASN A 168 -32.63 3.50 11.25
CA ASN A 168 -33.63 2.75 10.50
C ASN A 168 -35.01 2.83 11.14
N PHE A 169 -35.10 2.80 12.48
CA PHE A 169 -36.35 2.97 13.22
C PHE A 169 -36.94 4.37 13.02
N MET A 170 -36.10 5.41 13.03
CA MET A 170 -36.51 6.80 12.78
C MET A 170 -36.82 7.10 11.31
N ALA A 171 -36.23 6.36 10.36
CA ALA A 171 -36.61 6.44 8.95
C ALA A 171 -37.98 5.79 8.70
N ALA A 172 -38.29 4.68 9.38
CA ALA A 172 -39.60 4.04 9.30
C ALA A 172 -40.74 4.88 9.90
N SER A 173 -40.45 5.72 10.92
CA SER A 173 -41.46 6.59 11.54
C SER A 173 -41.82 7.85 10.71
N ARG A 174 -41.05 8.18 9.65
CA ARG A 174 -41.36 9.29 8.73
C ARG A 174 -42.32 8.91 7.60
N ALA A 175 -42.66 7.63 7.43
CA ALA A 175 -43.60 7.16 6.43
C ALA A 175 -45.05 7.13 6.96
N ILE A 176 -45.52 8.23 7.56
CA ILE A 176 -46.96 8.41 7.81
C ILE A 176 -47.61 8.73 6.45
N LYS A 177 -48.22 7.71 5.85
CA LYS A 177 -49.02 7.79 4.61
C LYS A 177 -50.15 8.81 4.78
N VAL A 178 -50.08 9.92 4.05
CA VAL A 178 -51.28 10.72 3.75
C VAL A 178 -51.89 10.14 2.47
N HIS A 179 -52.99 9.41 2.60
CA HIS A 179 -53.80 8.94 1.46
C HIS A 179 -54.63 10.12 0.93
N PHE A 180 -54.38 10.55 -0.30
CA PHE A 180 -55.37 11.27 -1.10
C PHE A 180 -56.13 10.27 -1.97
N ILE A 181 -57.39 10.06 -1.63
CA ILE A 181 -58.38 9.45 -2.53
C ILE A 181 -58.79 10.54 -3.50
N THR A 182 -58.61 10.33 -4.80
CA THR A 182 -59.31 11.10 -5.84
C THR A 182 -60.00 10.11 -6.77
N ARG A 183 -61.32 10.31 -6.91
CA ARG A 183 -62.14 9.78 -7.99
C ARG A 183 -61.86 10.56 -9.26
#